data_AF-A0A9E4ATG8-F1
#
_entry.id   AF-A0A9E4ATG8-F1
#
_cell.length_a   1.000
_cell.length_b   1.000
_cell.length_c   1.000
_cell.angle_alpha   90.00
_cell.angle_beta   90.00
_cell.angle_gamma   90.00
#
_symmetry.space_group_name_H-M   'P 1'
#
loop_
_entity.id
_entity.type
_entity.pdbx_description
1 polymer ?
#
loop_
_entity_poly.entity_id
_entity_poly.type
_entity_poly.pdbx_seq_one_letter_code
_entity_poly.pdbx_strand_id
1 'polypeptide(L)'
;MEIDWLACAREALAYFPISLKQFRLISKAENVSFYVEGTNSDRYVLRIHRPEYHTLEELVSEQLWTEALLEQGIDVPVVVRTKRNERYAQIRVDGKLRNVGLLQWVDGKSLRELSSEANDLDKLIVIYEDVGRLLA
;
A
#
# COMPACT_ATOMS: atom_id res chain seq x y z
N MET A 1 -7.41 -12.36 22.32
CA MET A 1 -5.97 -12.02 22.22
C MET A 1 -5.84 -10.89 21.22
N GLU A 2 -4.93 -9.94 21.46
CA GLU A 2 -4.62 -8.92 20.45
C GLU A 2 -3.85 -9.56 19.30
N ILE A 3 -4.16 -9.18 18.06
CA ILE A 3 -3.49 -9.72 16.87
C ILE A 3 -2.04 -9.22 16.84
N ASP A 4 -1.07 -10.13 16.77
CA ASP A 4 0.33 -9.79 16.51
C ASP A 4 0.53 -9.49 15.02
N TRP A 5 0.27 -8.23 14.66
CA TRP A 5 0.40 -7.76 13.29
C TRP A 5 1.85 -7.78 12.78
N LEU A 6 2.85 -7.68 13.66
CA LEU A 6 4.25 -7.73 13.25
C LEU A 6 4.64 -9.14 12.82
N ALA A 7 4.19 -10.16 13.55
CA ALA A 7 4.36 -11.55 13.15
C ALA A 7 3.64 -11.85 11.83
N CYS A 8 2.39 -11.39 11.68
CA CYS A 8 1.60 -11.57 10.45
C CYS A 8 2.28 -10.91 9.24
N ALA A 9 2.81 -9.69 9.39
CA ALA A 9 3.53 -9.01 8.33
C ALA A 9 4.82 -9.75 7.95
N ARG A 10 5.58 -10.24 8.95
CA ARG A 10 6.80 -11.03 8.70
C ARG A 10 6.51 -12.31 7.93
N GLU A 11 5.46 -13.03 8.30
CA GLU A 11 4.99 -14.20 7.57
C GLU A 11 4.63 -13.84 6.11
N ALA A 12 3.83 -12.79 5.92
CA ALA A 12 3.41 -12.37 4.60
C ALA A 12 4.58 -11.96 3.67
N LEU A 13 5.58 -11.27 4.21
CA LEU A 13 6.75 -10.82 3.44
C LEU A 13 7.56 -12.00 2.88
N ALA A 14 7.49 -13.19 3.48
CA ALA A 14 8.17 -14.38 2.97
C ALA A 14 7.65 -14.83 1.59
N TYR A 15 6.43 -14.45 1.22
CA TYR A 15 5.82 -14.78 -0.08
C TYR A 15 6.29 -13.86 -1.22
N PHE A 16 6.90 -12.72 -0.92
CA PHE A 16 7.32 -11.73 -1.93
C PHE A 16 8.82 -11.84 -2.22
N PRO A 17 9.28 -11.56 -3.46
CA PRO A 17 10.67 -11.68 -3.87
C PRO A 17 11.52 -10.49 -3.39
N ILE A 18 11.45 -10.17 -2.09
CA ILE A 18 12.20 -9.08 -1.49
C ILE A 18 13.27 -9.62 -0.53
N SER A 19 14.45 -9.01 -0.58
CA SER A 19 15.46 -9.16 0.46
C SER A 19 15.15 -8.17 1.57
N LEU A 20 14.42 -8.59 2.60
CA LEU A 20 13.93 -7.72 3.66
C LEU A 20 15.08 -7.16 4.53
N LYS A 21 15.18 -5.83 4.63
CA LYS A 21 16.07 -5.14 5.57
C LYS A 21 15.34 -4.79 6.86
N GLN A 22 14.21 -4.08 6.73
CA GLN A 22 13.36 -3.70 7.86
C GLN A 22 11.93 -3.45 7.42
N PHE A 23 11.00 -3.45 8.38
CA PHE A 23 9.62 -3.03 8.16
C PHE A 23 9.04 -2.45 9.45
N ARG A 24 8.06 -1.57 9.31
CA ARG A 24 7.36 -0.94 10.44
C ARG A 24 5.90 -0.69 10.11
N LEU A 25 5.05 -0.72 11.13
CA LEU A 25 3.64 -0.39 10.98
C LEU A 25 3.48 1.09 10.60
N ILE A 26 2.63 1.37 9.61
CA ILE A 26 2.22 2.73 9.22
C ILE A 26 0.84 3.03 9.78
N SER A 27 -0.13 2.15 9.55
CA SER A 27 -1.54 2.40 9.86
C SER A 27 -2.30 1.11 10.15
N LYS A 28 -3.24 1.20 11.08
CA LYS A 28 -4.26 0.20 11.41
C LYS A 28 -5.64 0.84 11.21
N ALA A 29 -6.01 1.09 9.96
CA ALA A 29 -7.33 1.60 9.60
C ALA A 29 -8.18 0.44 9.05
N GLU A 30 -8.82 0.64 7.91
CA GLU A 30 -9.54 -0.41 7.18
C GLU A 30 -8.63 -1.60 6.83
N ASN A 31 -7.41 -1.30 6.37
CA ASN A 31 -6.35 -2.27 6.11
C ASN A 31 -5.19 -2.03 7.08
N VAL A 32 -4.44 -3.08 7.40
CA VAL A 32 -3.20 -2.95 8.19
C VAL A 32 -2.04 -2.80 7.23
N SER A 33 -1.39 -1.64 7.27
CA SER A 33 -0.35 -1.27 6.30
C SER A 33 1.02 -1.12 6.97
N PHE A 34 2.05 -1.67 6.33
CA PHE A 34 3.43 -1.61 6.78
C PHE A 34 4.32 -0.97 5.72
N TYR A 35 5.24 -0.13 6.18
CA TYR A 35 6.39 0.31 5.41
C TYR A 35 7.39 -0.84 5.38
N VAL A 36 7.94 -1.12 4.22
CA VAL A 36 8.92 -2.18 4.02
C VAL A 36 10.11 -1.62 3.25
N GLU A 37 11.31 -1.94 3.70
CA GLU A 37 12.56 -1.57 3.04
C GLU A 37 13.35 -2.84 2.71
N GLY A 38 13.78 -2.95 1.46
CA GLY A 38 14.68 -3.99 0.98
C GLY A 38 16.15 -3.67 1.25
N THR A 39 17.03 -4.67 1.16
CA THR A 39 18.48 -4.49 1.30
C THR A 39 19.08 -3.60 0.23
N ASN A 40 18.43 -3.52 -0.93
CA ASN A 40 18.84 -2.67 -2.05
C ASN A 40 18.30 -1.23 -1.94
N SER A 41 17.74 -0.85 -0.80
CA SER A 41 17.06 0.43 -0.55
C SER A 41 15.74 0.63 -1.31
N ASP A 42 15.21 -0.42 -1.95
CA ASP A 42 13.86 -0.41 -2.49
C ASP A 42 12.82 -0.29 -1.36
N ARG A 43 11.76 0.46 -1.61
CA ARG A 43 10.70 0.76 -0.62
C ARG A 43 9.36 0.26 -1.11
N TYR A 44 8.57 -0.27 -0.18
CA TYR A 44 7.27 -0.85 -0.47
C TYR A 44 6.26 -0.57 0.63
N VAL A 45 4.99 -0.77 0.29
CA VAL A 45 3.88 -0.84 1.24
C VAL A 45 3.27 -2.23 1.21
N LEU A 46 3.34 -2.94 2.33
CA LEU A 46 2.61 -4.19 2.53
C LEU A 46 1.23 -3.86 3.10
N ARG A 47 0.17 -4.38 2.48
CA ARG A 47 -1.23 -4.17 2.92
C ARG A 47 -1.87 -5.51 3.24
N ILE A 48 -2.22 -5.73 4.51
CA ILE A 48 -3.01 -6.87 4.95
C ILE A 48 -4.48 -6.44 4.93
N HIS A 49 -5.25 -7.05 4.03
CA HIS A 49 -6.65 -6.68 3.82
C HIS A 49 -7.55 -7.19 4.94
N ARG A 50 -8.66 -6.47 5.16
CA ARG A 50 -9.72 -6.94 6.06
C ARG A 50 -10.35 -8.23 5.49
N PRO A 51 -10.68 -9.23 6.34
CA PRO A 51 -11.42 -10.40 5.91
C PRO A 51 -12.83 -10.00 5.46
N GLU A 52 -13.38 -10.77 4.52
CA GLU A 52 -14.81 -10.76 4.16
C GLU A 52 -15.33 -9.45 3.54
N TYR A 53 -14.47 -8.47 3.22
CA TYR A 53 -14.88 -7.21 2.58
C TYR A 53 -14.76 -7.24 1.05
N HIS A 54 -13.69 -7.86 0.55
CA HIS A 54 -13.51 -8.10 -0.88
C HIS A 54 -13.16 -9.56 -1.14
N THR A 55 -13.76 -10.11 -2.19
CA THR A 55 -13.35 -11.35 -2.82
C THR A 55 -11.98 -11.18 -3.48
N LEU A 56 -11.28 -12.28 -3.77
CA LEU A 56 -10.01 -12.20 -4.48
C LEU A 56 -10.21 -11.63 -5.89
N GLU A 57 -11.33 -11.96 -6.53
CA GLU A 57 -11.73 -11.51 -7.86
C GLU A 57 -11.92 -9.98 -7.92
N GLU A 58 -12.55 -9.39 -6.91
CA GLU A 58 -12.70 -7.93 -6.79
C GLU A 58 -11.34 -7.24 -6.65
N LEU A 59 -10.46 -7.76 -5.79
CA LEU A 59 -9.11 -7.22 -5.61
C LEU A 59 -8.26 -7.34 -6.88
N VAL A 60 -8.38 -8.45 -7.61
CA VAL A 60 -7.68 -8.63 -8.89
C VAL A 60 -8.22 -7.65 -9.93
N SER A 61 -9.52 -7.37 -9.93
CA SER A 61 -10.14 -6.39 -10.85
C SER A 61 -9.62 -4.97 -10.61
N GLU A 62 -9.45 -4.56 -9.35
CA GLU A 62 -8.82 -3.28 -8.98
C GLU A 62 -7.39 -3.17 -9.53
N GLN A 63 -6.60 -4.25 -9.42
CA GLN A 63 -5.25 -4.27 -9.95
C GLN A 63 -5.20 -4.22 -11.48
N LEU A 64 -6.11 -4.91 -12.17
CA LEU A 64 -6.18 -4.84 -13.64
C LEU A 64 -6.48 -3.42 -14.12
N TRP A 65 -7.34 -2.71 -13.39
CA TRP A 65 -7.62 -1.31 -13.71
C TRP A 65 -6.39 -0.42 -13.46
N THR A 66 -5.71 -0.60 -12.33
CA THR A 66 -4.48 0.13 -12.01
C THR A 66 -3.37 -0.12 -13.05
N GLU A 67 -3.20 -1.37 -13.51
CA GLU A 67 -2.24 -1.69 -14.57
C GLU A 67 -2.60 -1.01 -15.90
N ALA A 68 -3.87 -1.01 -16.30
CA ALA A 68 -4.30 -0.31 -17.50
C ALA A 68 -4.04 1.21 -17.42
N LEU A 69 -4.24 1.83 -16.25
CA LEU A 69 -3.93 3.25 -16.04
C LEU A 69 -2.42 3.51 -16.17
N LEU A 70 -1.59 2.64 -15.61
CA LEU A 70 -0.13 2.71 -15.73
C LEU A 70 0.32 2.62 -17.20
N GLU A 71 -0.28 1.72 -17.98
CA GLU A 71 -0.02 1.59 -19.42
C GLU A 71 -0.40 2.84 -20.22
N GLN A 72 -1.35 3.63 -19.73
CA GLN A 72 -1.69 4.94 -20.29
C GLN A 72 -0.79 6.08 -19.78
N GLY A 73 0.24 5.78 -18.99
CA GLY A 73 1.19 6.76 -18.47
C GLY A 73 0.71 7.51 -17.22
N ILE A 74 -0.37 7.07 -16.59
CA ILE A 74 -0.84 7.63 -15.32
C ILE A 74 -0.02 7.02 -14.20
N ASP A 75 0.61 7.86 -13.38
CA ASP A 75 1.41 7.40 -12.25
C ASP A 75 0.50 6.85 -11.15
N VAL A 76 0.59 5.53 -10.93
CA VAL A 76 -0.25 4.79 -9.98
C VAL A 76 0.59 3.75 -9.24
N PRO A 77 0.18 3.33 -8.03
CA PRO A 77 0.92 2.33 -7.27
C PRO A 77 1.11 1.01 -8.05
N VAL A 78 2.37 0.60 -8.20
CA VAL A 78 2.72 -0.62 -8.93
C VAL A 78 2.70 -1.84 -8.00
N VAL A 79 2.02 -2.90 -8.43
CA VAL A 79 1.93 -4.16 -7.66
C VAL A 79 3.21 -4.97 -7.79
N VAL A 80 3.72 -5.45 -6.66
CA VAL A 80 4.80 -6.44 -6.61
C VAL A 80 4.18 -7.83 -6.50
N ARG A 81 4.43 -8.67 -7.52
CA ARG A 81 3.94 -10.05 -7.54
C ARG A 81 4.66 -10.92 -6.52
N THR A 82 3.99 -11.96 -6.04
CA THR A 82 4.59 -12.97 -5.16
C THR A 82 5.67 -13.77 -5.90
N LYS A 83 6.46 -14.55 -5.16
CA LYS A 83 7.42 -15.52 -5.73
C LYS A 83 6.76 -16.57 -6.65
N ARG A 84 5.44 -16.75 -6.55
CA ARG A 84 4.64 -17.62 -7.41
C ARG A 84 3.95 -16.88 -8.56
N ASN A 85 4.33 -15.62 -8.79
CA ASN A 85 3.75 -14.74 -9.81
C ASN A 85 2.27 -14.37 -9.57
N GLU A 86 1.79 -14.50 -8.33
CA GLU A 86 0.44 -14.13 -7.94
C GLU A 86 0.38 -12.65 -7.52
N ARG A 87 -0.82 -12.07 -7.57
CA ARG A 87 -1.08 -10.67 -7.21
C ARG A 87 -1.18 -10.42 -5.70
N TYR A 88 -1.66 -11.43 -5.00
CA TYR A 88 -1.87 -11.41 -3.56
C TYR A 88 -1.32 -12.70 -2.97
N ALA A 89 -0.69 -12.58 -1.81
CA ALA A 89 -0.46 -13.72 -0.92
C ALA A 89 -1.67 -13.89 0.00
N GLN A 90 -1.77 -15.04 0.65
CA GLN A 90 -2.79 -15.30 1.66
C GLN A 90 -2.14 -15.78 2.95
N ILE A 91 -2.52 -15.17 4.07
CA ILE A 91 -2.08 -15.56 5.41
C ILE A 91 -3.29 -15.79 6.31
N ARG A 92 -3.11 -16.55 7.39
CA ARG A 92 -4.16 -16.74 8.39
C ARG A 92 -3.91 -15.81 9.58
N VAL A 93 -4.85 -14.92 9.86
CA VAL A 93 -4.81 -13.99 10.99
C VAL A 93 -6.05 -14.21 11.84
N ASP A 94 -5.84 -14.60 13.09
CA ASP A 94 -6.93 -14.88 14.05
C ASP A 94 -7.98 -15.85 13.47
N GLY A 95 -7.50 -16.96 12.90
CA GLY A 95 -8.34 -17.99 12.30
C GLY A 95 -8.92 -17.66 10.92
N LYS A 96 -8.90 -16.39 10.48
CA LYS A 96 -9.44 -15.96 9.18
C LYS A 96 -8.37 -15.82 8.11
N LEU A 97 -8.69 -16.20 6.88
CA LEU A 97 -7.82 -15.98 5.73
C LEU A 97 -7.87 -14.50 5.33
N ARG A 98 -6.70 -13.91 5.04
CA ARG A 98 -6.58 -12.53 4.60
C ARG A 98 -5.69 -12.45 3.36
N ASN A 99 -6.14 -11.68 2.38
CA ASN A 99 -5.34 -11.33 1.20
C ASN A 99 -4.30 -10.29 1.61
N VAL A 100 -3.08 -10.42 1.08
CA VAL A 100 -1.97 -9.52 1.35
C VAL A 100 -1.37 -9.06 0.03
N GLY A 101 -1.35 -7.75 -0.19
CA GLY A 101 -0.71 -7.12 -1.33
C GLY A 101 0.59 -6.44 -0.94
N LEU A 102 1.52 -6.36 -1.90
CA LEU A 102 2.73 -5.54 -1.78
C LEU A 102 2.74 -4.57 -2.96
N LEU A 103 2.91 -3.29 -2.67
CA LEU A 103 2.94 -2.20 -3.65
C LEU A 103 4.29 -1.49 -3.56
N GLN A 104 4.79 -1.01 -4.70
CA GLN A 104 5.92 -0.09 -4.70
C GLN A 104 5.58 1.18 -3.91
N TRP A 105 6.58 1.72 -3.22
CA TRP A 105 6.43 2.98 -2.52
C TRP A 105 6.31 4.13 -3.52
N VAL A 106 5.34 5.00 -3.30
CA VAL A 106 5.20 6.26 -4.04
C VAL A 106 5.84 7.36 -3.20
N ASP A 107 6.83 8.03 -3.77
CA ASP A 107 7.46 9.18 -3.14
C ASP A 107 6.52 10.38 -3.22
N GLY A 108 6.26 11.00 -2.07
CA GLY A 108 5.40 12.16 -1.98
C GLY A 108 5.05 12.49 -0.54
N LYS A 109 4.35 13.62 -0.38
CA LYS A 109 3.70 13.99 0.87
C LYS A 109 2.20 13.83 0.71
N SER A 110 1.53 13.33 1.74
CA SER A 110 0.08 13.34 1.72
C SER A 110 -0.44 14.78 1.77
N LEU A 111 -1.62 15.05 1.18
CA LEU A 111 -2.26 16.36 1.31
C LEU A 111 -2.46 16.74 2.78
N ARG A 112 -2.74 15.76 3.64
CA ARG A 112 -2.85 15.97 5.08
C ARG A 112 -1.55 16.50 5.70
N GLU A 113 -0.40 15.95 5.33
CA GLU A 113 0.90 16.44 5.78
C GLU A 113 1.13 17.88 5.31
N LEU A 114 0.92 18.14 4.01
CA LEU A 114 1.06 19.48 3.43
C LEU A 114 0.12 20.50 4.11
N SER A 115 -1.13 20.11 4.37
CA SER A 115 -2.10 20.95 5.07
C SER A 115 -1.75 21.15 6.55
N SER A 116 -1.12 20.17 7.21
CA SER A 116 -0.69 20.32 8.60
C SER A 116 0.57 21.20 8.75
N GLU A 117 1.40 21.26 7.70
CA GLU A 117 2.55 22.17 7.61
C GLU A 117 2.14 23.60 7.20
N ALA A 118 0.96 23.74 6.59
CA ALA A 118 0.41 25.04 6.22
C ALA A 118 -0.04 25.79 7.48
N ASN A 119 0.77 26.77 7.89
CA ASN A 119 0.51 27.61 9.07
C ASN A 119 -0.51 28.74 8.82
N ASP A 120 -1.02 28.88 7.60
CA ASP A 120 -2.01 29.90 7.23
C ASP A 120 -2.92 29.42 6.08
N LEU A 121 -4.05 30.13 5.91
CA LEU A 121 -5.08 29.81 4.92
C LEU A 121 -4.59 30.04 3.48
N ASP A 122 -3.70 31.00 3.26
CA ASP A 122 -3.20 31.35 1.93
C ASP A 122 -2.38 30.19 1.34
N LYS A 123 -1.55 29.53 2.16
CA LYS A 123 -0.81 28.33 1.74
C LYS A 123 -1.73 27.15 1.42
N LEU A 124 -2.83 26.99 2.17
CA LEU A 124 -3.81 25.96 1.87
C LEU A 124 -4.47 26.20 0.52
N ILE A 125 -4.85 27.45 0.21
CA ILE A 125 -5.44 27.81 -1.09
C ILE A 125 -4.48 27.42 -2.22
N VAL A 126 -3.20 27.79 -2.11
CA VAL A 126 -2.18 27.42 -3.11
C VAL A 126 -2.07 25.90 -3.29
N ILE A 127 -2.05 25.13 -2.20
CA ILE A 127 -2.02 23.65 -2.27
C ILE A 127 -3.23 23.11 -3.05
N TYR A 128 -4.44 23.60 -2.76
CA TYR A 128 -5.64 23.15 -3.46
C TYR A 128 -5.72 23.62 -4.92
N GLU A 129 -5.22 24.82 -5.24
CA GLU A 129 -5.10 25.31 -6.61
C GLU A 129 -4.15 24.44 -7.44
N ASP A 130 -3.00 24.06 -6.88
CA ASP A 130 -2.04 23.19 -7.57
C ASP A 130 -2.60 21.79 -7.78
N VAL A 131 -3.34 21.23 -6.81
CA VAL A 131 -4.08 19.97 -6.98
C VAL A 131 -5.10 20.10 -8.11
N GLY A 132 -5.86 21.20 -8.15
CA GLY A 132 -6.83 21.47 -9.22
C GLY A 132 -6.17 21.52 -10.60
N ARG A 133 -4.99 22.14 -10.72
CA ARG A 133 -4.23 22.20 -11.98
C ARG A 133 -3.71 20.84 -12.43
N LEU A 134 -3.34 19.96 -11.49
CA LEU A 134 -2.86 18.61 -11.81
C LEU A 134 -3.97 17.66 -12.26
N LEU A 135 -5.22 17.93 -11.88
CA LEU A 135 -6.38 17.07 -12.16
C LEU A 135 -7.20 17.54 -13.39
N ALA A 136 -6.92 18.72 -13.95
CA ALA A 136 -7.63 19.33 -15.07
C ALA A 136 -7.00 18.98 -16.42
#